data_AF-A0A950ILY3-F1
#
_entry.id   AF-A0A950ILY3-F1
#
_cell.length_a   1.000
_cell.length_b   1.000
_cell.length_c   1.000
_cell.angle_alpha   90.00
_cell.angle_beta   90.00
_cell.angle_gamma   90.00
#
_symmetry.space_group_name_H-M   'P 1'
#
loop_
_entity.id
_entity.type
_entity.pdbx_description
1 polymer ?
#
loop_
_entity_poly.entity_id
_entity_poly.type
_entity_poly.pdbx_seq_one_letter_code
_entity_poly.pdbx_strand_id
1 'polypeptide(L)'
;MQLLSDGALNPRSRIIELPALVAELYPAVPEEKLARASFALCAFSDAIVACDDVIDYAPADPTIARRIPAIAVIFAEAYRGFAELFGGEPRFWDALQRYACEYVDALDAEARIARDGEAWTACTPEACLAIVRGKNGLVRLVDAAVAALSGCPQIPGADAILLEWFAGEQMLDDLNDWREDVRDRNVSVLLRNTCDVRPDPRETEAIGLRMYREGHVDRVLALAGELARGAQAIAEAAGGSRLVALIAERRTRLVQRREQIATALASLAQC
;
A
#
# COMPACT_ATOMS: atom_id res chain seq x y z
N MET A 1 -2.39 -1.09 27.79
CA MET A 1 -1.29 -0.85 26.84
C MET A 1 -1.57 -1.70 25.61
N GLN A 2 -2.10 -1.09 24.55
CA GLN A 2 -2.32 -1.80 23.29
C GLN A 2 -0.93 -1.99 22.65
N LEU A 3 -0.50 -3.25 22.54
CA LEU A 3 0.87 -3.60 22.14
C LEU A 3 1.11 -3.39 20.63
N LEU A 4 0.04 -3.38 19.84
CA LEU A 4 0.04 -3.28 18.38
C LEU A 4 -1.06 -2.31 17.92
N SER A 5 -0.83 -1.64 16.79
CA SER A 5 -1.84 -0.89 16.05
C SER A 5 -2.97 -1.84 15.56
N ASP A 6 -4.10 -1.28 15.14
CA ASP A 6 -5.20 -2.02 14.53
C ASP A 6 -4.73 -2.60 13.16
N GLY A 7 -4.10 -3.77 13.16
CA GLY A 7 -3.48 -4.40 11.98
C GLY A 7 -4.44 -5.14 11.03
N ALA A 8 -3.88 -5.90 10.10
CA ALA A 8 -4.52 -6.85 9.19
C ALA A 8 -5.35 -7.97 9.86
N LEU A 9 -5.10 -8.30 11.13
CA LEU A 9 -5.98 -9.17 11.92
C LEU A 9 -7.23 -8.44 12.46
N ASN A 10 -7.35 -7.14 12.25
CA ASN A 10 -8.60 -6.42 12.48
C ASN A 10 -9.69 -6.98 11.55
N PRO A 11 -10.88 -7.35 12.05
CA PRO A 11 -11.99 -7.83 11.23
C PRO A 11 -12.43 -6.87 10.12
N ARG A 12 -12.01 -5.60 10.18
CA ARG A 12 -12.26 -4.59 9.15
C ARG A 12 -11.23 -4.63 8.02
N SER A 13 -10.07 -5.27 8.22
CA SER A 13 -9.06 -5.40 7.18
C SER A 13 -9.50 -6.41 6.14
N ARG A 14 -9.45 -6.01 4.87
CA ARG A 14 -9.71 -6.91 3.74
C ARG A 14 -8.48 -7.74 3.36
N ILE A 15 -7.32 -7.52 3.99
CA ILE A 15 -6.08 -8.26 3.69
C ILE A 15 -6.27 -9.77 3.91
N ILE A 16 -7.04 -10.17 4.91
CA ILE A 16 -7.32 -11.58 5.22
C ILE A 16 -8.06 -12.31 4.09
N GLU A 17 -8.83 -11.59 3.27
CA GLU A 17 -9.60 -12.12 2.15
C GLU A 17 -8.74 -12.28 0.88
N LEU A 18 -7.61 -11.58 0.78
CA LEU A 18 -6.81 -11.52 -0.45
C LEU A 18 -6.35 -12.90 -0.95
N PRO A 19 -5.85 -13.82 -0.11
CA PRO A 19 -5.48 -15.14 -0.60
C PRO A 19 -6.65 -15.90 -1.23
N ALA A 20 -7.85 -15.80 -0.65
CA ALA A 20 -9.06 -16.42 -1.19
C ALA A 20 -9.50 -15.81 -2.53
N LEU A 21 -9.30 -14.51 -2.71
CA LEU A 21 -9.59 -13.81 -3.96
C LEU A 21 -8.58 -14.17 -5.06
N VAL A 22 -7.30 -14.24 -4.72
CA VAL A 22 -6.23 -14.60 -5.65
C VAL A 22 -6.26 -16.08 -6.01
N ALA A 23 -6.70 -16.96 -5.10
CA ALA A 23 -6.85 -18.39 -5.37
C ALA A 23 -7.80 -18.71 -6.54
N GLU A 24 -8.71 -17.80 -6.91
CA GLU A 24 -9.55 -17.94 -8.11
C GLU A 24 -8.76 -17.97 -9.41
N LEU A 25 -7.58 -17.37 -9.42
CA LEU A 25 -6.72 -17.33 -10.59
C LEU A 25 -6.03 -18.68 -10.83
N TYR A 26 -5.89 -19.50 -9.78
CA TYR A 26 -5.10 -20.73 -9.81
C TYR A 26 -5.97 -21.98 -9.79
N PRO A 27 -5.46 -23.11 -10.32
CA PRO A 27 -6.08 -24.41 -10.09
C PRO A 27 -6.20 -24.70 -8.59
N ALA A 28 -7.27 -25.40 -8.20
CA ALA A 28 -7.73 -25.57 -6.82
C ALA A 28 -6.62 -25.61 -5.76
N VAL A 29 -6.65 -24.63 -4.85
CA VAL A 29 -5.79 -24.57 -3.66
C VAL A 29 -6.55 -25.15 -2.46
N PRO A 30 -5.94 -26.04 -1.65
CA PRO A 30 -6.62 -26.56 -0.46
C PRO A 30 -7.00 -25.45 0.51
N GLU A 31 -8.29 -25.37 0.87
CA GLU A 31 -8.86 -24.33 1.73
C GLU A 31 -8.13 -24.20 3.07
N GLU A 32 -7.76 -25.33 3.70
CA GLU A 32 -7.00 -25.35 4.94
C GLU A 32 -5.64 -24.65 4.80
N LYS A 33 -4.92 -24.92 3.70
CA LYS A 33 -3.62 -24.28 3.45
C LYS A 33 -3.78 -22.79 3.16
N LEU A 34 -4.87 -22.42 2.48
CA LEU A 34 -5.17 -21.03 2.18
C LEU A 34 -5.48 -20.22 3.43
N ALA A 35 -6.27 -20.77 4.36
CA ALA A 35 -6.56 -20.15 5.65
C ALA A 35 -5.28 -19.94 6.48
N ARG A 36 -4.39 -20.94 6.51
CA ARG A 36 -3.08 -20.84 7.18
C ARG A 36 -2.18 -19.79 6.52
N ALA A 37 -2.17 -19.72 5.18
CA ALA A 37 -1.43 -18.70 4.45
C ALA A 37 -1.97 -17.30 4.73
N SER A 38 -3.29 -17.10 4.74
CA SER A 38 -3.91 -15.84 5.15
C SER A 38 -3.43 -15.39 6.52
N PHE A 39 -3.43 -16.28 7.51
CA PHE A 39 -2.95 -15.94 8.85
C PHE A 39 -1.48 -15.51 8.86
N ALA A 40 -0.60 -16.28 8.20
CA ALA A 40 0.82 -15.97 8.15
C ALA A 40 1.11 -14.65 7.41
N LEU A 41 0.41 -14.38 6.30
CA LEU A 41 0.50 -13.13 5.55
C LEU A 41 -0.04 -11.94 6.34
N CYS A 42 -1.15 -12.09 7.08
CA CYS A 42 -1.65 -11.04 7.96
C CYS A 42 -0.66 -10.74 9.10
N ALA A 43 -0.10 -11.76 9.75
CA ALA A 43 0.91 -11.56 10.78
C ALA A 43 2.15 -10.84 10.21
N PHE A 44 2.61 -11.24 9.02
CA PHE A 44 3.70 -10.55 8.33
C PHE A 44 3.35 -9.08 8.06
N SER A 45 2.17 -8.80 7.52
CA SER A 45 1.68 -7.45 7.28
C SER A 45 1.61 -6.61 8.56
N ASP A 46 1.13 -7.19 9.68
CA ASP A 46 1.04 -6.52 10.98
C ASP A 46 2.42 -6.13 11.51
N ALA A 47 3.40 -7.03 11.34
CA ALA A 47 4.76 -6.75 11.71
C ALA A 47 5.37 -5.62 10.86
N ILE A 48 5.07 -5.57 9.56
CA ILE A 48 5.50 -4.49 8.65
C ILE A 48 4.88 -3.14 9.05
N VAL A 49 3.56 -3.08 9.27
CA VAL A 49 2.88 -1.86 9.72
C VAL A 49 3.43 -1.39 11.07
N ALA A 50 3.63 -2.30 12.02
CA ALA A 50 4.22 -1.94 13.30
C ALA A 50 5.69 -1.50 13.20
N CYS A 51 6.43 -1.98 12.19
CA CYS A 51 7.77 -1.48 11.86
C CYS A 51 7.71 -0.05 11.32
N ASP A 52 6.76 0.24 10.43
CA ASP A 52 6.52 1.59 9.88
C ASP A 52 6.19 2.57 11.01
N ASP A 53 5.29 2.20 11.93
CA ASP A 53 4.99 2.98 13.13
C ASP A 53 6.26 3.32 13.95
N VAL A 54 7.22 2.38 14.05
CA VAL A 54 8.48 2.65 14.75
C VAL A 54 9.34 3.63 13.95
N ILE A 55 9.42 3.48 12.64
CA ILE A 55 10.21 4.36 11.76
C ILE A 55 9.67 5.81 11.85
N ASP A 56 8.35 5.97 11.76
CA ASP A 56 7.70 7.28 11.68
C ASP A 56 7.64 7.99 13.03
N TYR A 57 7.30 7.27 14.11
CA TYR A 57 6.98 7.90 15.38
C TYR A 57 8.10 7.83 16.44
N ALA A 58 9.07 6.92 16.32
CA ALA A 58 10.17 6.85 17.31
C ALA A 58 11.03 8.13 17.41
N PRO A 59 11.23 8.94 16.34
CA PRO A 59 11.91 10.23 16.46
C PRO A 59 11.21 11.21 17.41
N ALA A 60 9.87 11.17 17.48
CA ALA A 60 9.07 12.03 18.35
C ALA A 60 8.80 11.41 19.73
N ASP A 61 8.61 10.09 19.78
CA ASP A 61 8.42 9.30 21.00
C ASP A 61 9.32 8.05 21.01
N PRO A 62 10.52 8.15 21.62
CA PRO A 62 11.45 7.03 21.71
C PRO A 62 10.90 5.80 22.44
N THR A 63 9.80 5.92 23.20
CA THR A 63 9.20 4.78 23.90
C THR A 63 8.56 3.78 22.92
N ILE A 64 8.21 4.22 21.71
CA ILE A 64 7.64 3.38 20.65
C ILE A 64 8.64 2.29 20.22
N ALA A 65 9.95 2.56 20.25
CA ALA A 65 10.99 1.57 19.95
C ALA A 65 10.95 0.35 20.90
N ARG A 66 10.29 0.45 22.07
CA ARG A 66 10.08 -0.71 22.97
C ARG A 66 9.16 -1.78 22.37
N ARG A 67 8.47 -1.50 21.25
CA ARG A 67 7.65 -2.47 20.52
C ARG A 67 8.49 -3.44 19.68
N ILE A 68 9.74 -3.11 19.35
CA ILE A 68 10.62 -3.92 18.47
C ILE A 68 10.65 -5.41 18.87
N PRO A 69 10.82 -5.81 20.16
CA PRO A 69 10.79 -7.22 20.53
C PRO A 69 9.46 -7.92 20.21
N ALA A 70 8.33 -7.23 20.36
CA ALA A 70 7.02 -7.80 20.02
C ALA A 70 6.87 -7.97 18.49
N ILE A 71 7.34 -6.98 17.72
CA ILE A 71 7.36 -7.05 16.25
C ILE A 71 8.20 -8.25 15.77
N ALA A 72 9.36 -8.46 16.39
CA ALA A 72 10.22 -9.60 16.09
C ALA A 72 9.53 -10.96 16.35
N VAL A 73 8.72 -11.05 17.42
CA VAL A 73 7.91 -12.26 17.70
C VAL A 73 6.87 -12.48 16.60
N ILE A 74 6.19 -11.43 16.12
CA ILE A 74 5.19 -11.56 15.06
C ILE A 74 5.84 -11.98 13.73
N PHE A 75 7.00 -11.41 13.39
CA PHE A 75 7.78 -11.89 12.25
C PHE A 75 8.14 -13.37 12.42
N ALA A 76 8.65 -13.78 13.58
CA ALA A 76 9.00 -15.18 13.83
C ALA A 76 7.80 -16.13 13.61
N GLU A 77 6.60 -15.74 14.07
CA GLU A 77 5.37 -16.50 13.84
C GLU A 77 4.98 -16.55 12.36
N ALA A 78 5.08 -15.43 11.64
CA ALA A 78 4.82 -15.38 10.21
C ALA A 78 5.80 -16.28 9.42
N TYR A 79 7.11 -16.17 9.69
CA TYR A 79 8.14 -17.00 9.06
C TYR A 79 8.00 -18.48 9.40
N ARG A 80 7.59 -18.82 10.63
CA ARG A 80 7.25 -20.21 11.00
C ARG A 80 6.09 -20.73 10.17
N GLY A 81 5.02 -19.94 10.03
CA GLY A 81 3.89 -20.26 9.15
C GLY A 81 4.31 -20.46 7.70
N PHE A 82 5.16 -19.58 7.16
CA PHE A 82 5.72 -19.72 5.82
C PHE A 82 6.57 -20.99 5.67
N ALA A 83 7.46 -21.29 6.62
CA ALA A 83 8.27 -22.50 6.59
C ALA A 83 7.43 -23.78 6.64
N GLU A 84 6.36 -23.81 7.44
CA GLU A 84 5.44 -24.96 7.50
C GLU A 84 4.64 -25.15 6.20
N LEU A 85 4.28 -24.07 5.51
CA LEU A 85 3.46 -24.11 4.29
C LEU A 85 4.28 -24.37 3.03
N PHE A 86 5.42 -23.70 2.91
CA PHE A 86 6.22 -23.66 1.69
C PHE A 86 7.50 -24.51 1.78
N GLY A 87 7.93 -24.88 2.99
CA GLY A 87 9.16 -25.66 3.19
C GLY A 87 10.34 -25.01 2.47
N GLY A 88 10.95 -25.74 1.54
CA GLY A 88 12.03 -25.24 0.68
C GLY A 88 11.59 -24.82 -0.73
N GLU A 89 10.33 -24.50 -0.99
CA GLU A 89 9.84 -24.05 -2.30
C GLU A 89 10.50 -22.72 -2.71
N PRO A 90 11.45 -22.72 -3.67
CA PRO A 90 12.26 -21.56 -3.96
C PRO A 90 11.44 -20.39 -4.51
N ARG A 91 10.36 -20.64 -5.25
CA ARG A 91 9.57 -19.57 -5.88
C ARG A 91 8.96 -18.61 -4.86
N PHE A 92 8.49 -19.14 -3.73
CA PHE A 92 7.96 -18.30 -2.65
C PHE A 92 9.07 -17.48 -1.98
N TRP A 93 10.17 -18.14 -1.61
CA TRP A 93 11.28 -17.50 -0.90
C TRP A 93 12.01 -16.46 -1.75
N ASP A 94 12.22 -16.73 -3.04
CA ASP A 94 12.81 -15.79 -3.99
C ASP A 94 11.90 -14.55 -4.17
N ALA A 95 10.58 -14.75 -4.25
CA ALA A 95 9.63 -13.66 -4.31
C ALA A 95 9.63 -12.82 -3.03
N LEU A 96 9.65 -13.46 -1.85
CA LEU A 96 9.75 -12.77 -0.56
C LEU A 96 11.03 -11.93 -0.46
N GLN A 97 12.18 -12.52 -0.79
CA GLN A 97 13.44 -11.80 -0.78
C GLN A 97 13.39 -10.59 -1.71
N ARG A 98 12.96 -10.80 -2.97
CA ARG A 98 12.87 -9.73 -3.96
C ARG A 98 11.97 -8.60 -3.50
N TYR A 99 10.73 -8.90 -3.09
CA TYR A 99 9.78 -7.87 -2.70
C TYR A 99 10.19 -7.15 -1.41
N ALA A 100 10.86 -7.84 -0.47
CA ALA A 100 11.43 -7.21 0.71
C ALA A 100 12.57 -6.25 0.37
N CYS A 101 13.46 -6.61 -0.57
CA CYS A 101 14.50 -5.69 -1.06
C CYS A 101 13.88 -4.46 -1.72
N GLU A 102 12.90 -4.64 -2.61
CA GLU A 102 12.19 -3.53 -3.26
C GLU A 102 11.49 -2.61 -2.25
N TYR A 103 10.94 -3.16 -1.17
CA TYR A 103 10.35 -2.40 -0.07
C TYR A 103 11.39 -1.56 0.67
N VAL A 104 12.53 -2.15 1.05
CA VAL A 104 13.62 -1.44 1.73
C VAL A 104 14.20 -0.34 0.85
N ASP A 105 14.43 -0.62 -0.44
CA ASP A 105 14.92 0.38 -1.40
C ASP A 105 13.97 1.58 -1.51
N ALA A 106 12.65 1.34 -1.43
CA ALA A 106 11.65 2.39 -1.44
C ALA A 106 11.64 3.23 -0.16
N LEU A 107 11.79 2.61 1.01
CA LEU A 107 11.95 3.33 2.28
C LEU A 107 13.21 4.21 2.29
N ASP A 108 14.33 3.68 1.79
CA ASP A 108 15.58 4.44 1.69
C ASP A 108 15.46 5.62 0.71
N ALA A 109 14.75 5.42 -0.40
CA ALA A 109 14.46 6.49 -1.36
C ALA A 109 13.57 7.59 -0.75
N GLU A 110 12.50 7.20 -0.06
CA GLU A 110 11.60 8.11 0.65
C GLU A 110 12.35 8.91 1.73
N ALA A 111 13.10 8.24 2.60
CA ALA A 111 13.86 8.87 3.67
C ALA A 111 14.93 9.84 3.14
N ARG A 112 15.57 9.53 2.01
CA ARG A 112 16.51 10.44 1.33
C ARG A 112 15.81 11.73 0.88
N ILE A 113 14.63 11.61 0.26
CA ILE A 113 13.86 12.77 -0.22
C ILE A 113 13.34 13.60 0.96
N ALA A 114 12.84 12.96 2.02
CA ALA A 114 12.31 13.65 3.19
C ALA A 114 13.39 14.52 3.89
N ARG A 115 14.63 14.03 3.96
CA ARG A 115 15.74 14.72 4.64
C ARG A 115 16.34 15.87 3.81
N ASP A 116 16.49 15.69 2.50
CA ASP A 116 17.24 16.60 1.64
C ASP A 116 16.34 17.44 0.72
N GLY A 117 16.47 18.77 0.80
CA GLY A 117 15.71 19.70 -0.03
C GLY A 117 16.07 19.63 -1.52
N GLU A 118 17.33 19.33 -1.86
CA GLU A 118 17.74 19.15 -3.27
C GLU A 118 17.13 17.86 -3.84
N ALA A 119 17.10 16.79 -3.05
CA ALA A 119 16.45 15.53 -3.42
C ALA A 119 14.95 15.70 -3.66
N TRP A 120 14.25 16.57 -2.92
CA TRP A 120 12.85 16.91 -3.19
C TRP A 120 12.66 17.51 -4.57
N THR A 121 13.44 18.55 -4.91
CA THR A 121 13.31 19.25 -6.19
C THR A 121 13.62 18.34 -7.37
N ALA A 122 14.57 17.41 -7.20
CA ALA A 122 14.90 16.39 -8.19
C ALA A 122 13.88 15.24 -8.28
N CYS A 123 13.05 15.04 -7.25
CA CYS A 123 12.04 14.00 -7.24
C CYS A 123 10.92 14.31 -8.23
N THR A 124 10.61 13.39 -9.14
CA THR A 124 9.49 13.52 -10.07
C THR A 124 8.25 12.80 -9.53
N PRO A 125 7.04 13.10 -10.04
CA PRO A 125 5.84 12.33 -9.71
C PRO A 125 6.00 10.82 -9.98
N GLU A 126 6.74 10.45 -11.02
CA GLU A 126 7.05 9.06 -11.36
C GLU A 126 7.95 8.40 -10.31
N ALA A 127 8.93 9.14 -9.77
CA ALA A 127 9.77 8.67 -8.68
C ALA A 127 8.97 8.48 -7.39
N CYS A 128 8.04 9.39 -7.08
CA CYS A 128 7.09 9.22 -5.97
C CYS A 128 6.22 7.97 -6.16
N LEU A 129 5.69 7.76 -7.37
CA LEU A 129 4.89 6.58 -7.68
C LEU A 129 5.71 5.27 -7.59
N ALA A 130 7.00 5.30 -7.93
CA ALA A 130 7.90 4.17 -7.74
C ALA A 130 8.09 3.83 -6.25
N ILE A 131 8.21 4.84 -5.39
CA ILE A 131 8.25 4.66 -3.93
C ILE A 131 6.94 4.04 -3.44
N VAL A 132 5.80 4.57 -3.85
CA VAL A 132 4.47 4.03 -3.48
C VAL A 132 4.35 2.55 -3.86
N ARG A 133 4.77 2.19 -5.09
CA ARG A 133 4.78 0.80 -5.55
C ARG A 133 5.74 -0.07 -4.74
N GLY A 134 6.92 0.43 -4.38
CA GLY A 134 7.88 -0.31 -3.55
C GLY A 134 7.35 -0.55 -2.14
N LYS A 135 6.80 0.49 -1.47
CA LYS A 135 6.20 0.38 -0.13
C LYS A 135 5.02 -0.61 -0.10
N ASN A 136 4.16 -0.55 -1.11
CA ASN A 136 3.03 -1.48 -1.25
C ASN A 136 3.46 -2.84 -1.87
N GLY A 137 4.72 -2.99 -2.27
CA GLY A 137 5.23 -4.10 -3.05
C GLY A 137 5.09 -5.46 -2.36
N LEU A 138 5.05 -5.49 -1.04
CA LEU A 138 4.92 -6.71 -0.25
C LEU A 138 3.56 -7.40 -0.42
N VAL A 139 2.51 -6.69 -0.85
CA VAL A 139 1.19 -7.30 -1.11
C VAL A 139 1.25 -8.38 -2.21
N ARG A 140 2.23 -8.30 -3.11
CA ARG A 140 2.50 -9.29 -4.15
C ARG A 140 2.87 -10.66 -3.60
N LEU A 141 3.26 -10.75 -2.33
CA LEU A 141 3.48 -12.03 -1.64
C LEU A 141 2.22 -12.90 -1.60
N VAL A 142 1.03 -12.30 -1.63
CA VAL A 142 -0.23 -13.07 -1.68
C VAL A 142 -0.27 -13.94 -2.94
N ASP A 143 0.07 -13.38 -4.09
CA ASP A 143 0.10 -14.10 -5.36
C ASP A 143 1.19 -15.18 -5.37
N ALA A 144 2.40 -14.85 -4.91
CA ALA A 144 3.48 -15.83 -4.78
C ALA A 144 3.12 -16.99 -3.84
N ALA A 145 2.46 -16.70 -2.72
CA ALA A 145 1.98 -17.70 -1.77
C ALA A 145 0.93 -18.63 -2.40
N VAL A 146 -0.09 -18.07 -3.05
CA VAL A 146 -1.16 -18.84 -3.69
C VAL A 146 -0.61 -19.69 -4.84
N ALA A 147 0.24 -19.12 -5.69
CA ALA A 147 0.91 -19.85 -6.76
C ALA A 147 1.70 -21.04 -6.22
N ALA A 148 2.50 -20.84 -5.18
CA ALA A 148 3.27 -21.91 -4.52
C ALA A 148 2.35 -23.01 -3.95
N LEU A 149 1.26 -22.64 -3.26
CA LEU A 149 0.31 -23.61 -2.71
C LEU A 149 -0.44 -24.41 -3.78
N SER A 150 -0.71 -23.79 -4.95
CA SER A 150 -1.37 -24.44 -6.09
C SER A 150 -0.46 -25.44 -6.82
N GLY A 151 0.85 -25.38 -6.58
CA GLY A 151 1.86 -26.14 -7.32
C GLY A 151 2.08 -25.65 -8.76
N CYS A 152 1.36 -24.63 -9.21
CA CYS A 152 1.46 -24.11 -10.58
C CYS A 152 2.48 -22.96 -10.66
N PRO A 153 3.00 -22.65 -11.87
CA PRO A 153 3.72 -21.40 -12.10
C PRO A 153 2.83 -20.20 -11.79
N GLN A 154 3.44 -19.12 -11.33
CA GLN A 154 2.76 -17.83 -11.16
C GLN A 154 2.20 -17.36 -12.51
N ILE A 155 0.97 -16.84 -12.50
CA ILE A 155 0.36 -16.30 -13.72
C ILE A 155 1.08 -15.00 -14.09
N PRO A 156 1.54 -14.83 -15.34
CA PRO A 156 2.23 -13.60 -15.74
C PRO A 156 1.38 -12.35 -15.44
N GLY A 157 1.93 -11.47 -14.60
CA GLY A 157 1.30 -10.20 -14.22
C GLY A 157 0.23 -10.28 -13.12
N ALA A 158 -0.08 -11.46 -12.57
CA ALA A 158 -1.09 -11.57 -11.51
C ALA A 158 -0.71 -10.81 -10.23
N ASP A 159 0.59 -10.72 -9.92
CA ASP A 159 1.12 -9.91 -8.83
C ASP A 159 0.85 -8.41 -9.01
N ALA A 160 0.88 -7.93 -10.26
CA ALA A 160 0.59 -6.55 -10.58
C ALA A 160 -0.88 -6.15 -10.26
N ILE A 161 -1.82 -7.11 -10.18
CA ILE A 161 -3.21 -6.81 -9.80
C ILE A 161 -3.25 -6.14 -8.42
N LEU A 162 -2.65 -6.78 -7.42
CA LEU A 162 -2.67 -6.28 -6.05
C LEU A 162 -1.77 -5.06 -5.90
N LEU A 163 -0.60 -5.04 -6.55
CA LEU A 163 0.29 -3.90 -6.51
C LEU A 163 -0.39 -2.61 -7.02
N GLU A 164 -0.97 -2.66 -8.21
CA GLU A 164 -1.60 -1.47 -8.82
C GLU A 164 -2.86 -1.07 -8.04
N TRP A 165 -3.64 -2.04 -7.53
CA TRP A 165 -4.77 -1.72 -6.66
C TRP A 165 -4.32 -1.00 -5.38
N PHE A 166 -3.35 -1.55 -4.64
CA PHE A 166 -2.88 -0.94 -3.39
C PHE A 166 -2.17 0.41 -3.62
N ALA A 167 -1.41 0.55 -4.70
CA ALA A 167 -0.87 1.86 -5.10
C ALA A 167 -1.99 2.89 -5.35
N GLY A 168 -3.13 2.46 -5.92
CA GLY A 168 -4.31 3.30 -6.08
C GLY A 168 -4.99 3.66 -4.74
N GLU A 169 -5.05 2.75 -3.78
CA GLU A 169 -5.54 3.07 -2.42
C GLU A 169 -4.59 4.04 -1.70
N GLN A 170 -3.27 3.95 -1.90
CA GLN A 170 -2.31 4.91 -1.34
C GLN A 170 -2.59 6.34 -1.81
N MET A 171 -2.99 6.54 -3.07
CA MET A 171 -3.37 7.87 -3.56
C MET A 171 -4.55 8.49 -2.79
N LEU A 172 -5.46 7.66 -2.26
CA LEU A 172 -6.54 8.12 -1.40
C LEU A 172 -6.09 8.39 0.02
N ASP A 173 -5.20 7.54 0.52
CA ASP A 173 -4.56 7.69 1.83
C ASP A 173 -3.81 9.01 1.90
N ASP A 174 -2.91 9.28 0.94
CA ASP A 174 -2.19 10.54 0.77
C ASP A 174 -3.14 11.76 0.72
N LEU A 175 -4.33 11.60 0.14
CA LEU A 175 -5.34 12.68 0.08
C LEU A 175 -6.05 12.91 1.42
N ASN A 176 -6.22 11.88 2.24
CA ASN A 176 -6.83 12.03 3.57
C ASN A 176 -5.81 12.57 4.57
N ASP A 177 -4.55 12.14 4.44
CA ASP A 177 -3.49 12.34 5.44
C ASP A 177 -2.48 13.42 5.03
N TRP A 178 -2.75 14.17 3.95
CA TRP A 178 -1.83 15.19 3.43
C TRP A 178 -1.39 16.24 4.47
N ARG A 179 -2.19 16.49 5.52
CA ARG A 179 -1.81 17.43 6.59
C ARG A 179 -0.77 16.82 7.51
N GLU A 180 -0.94 15.56 7.89
CA GLU A 180 0.08 14.77 8.57
C GLU A 180 1.35 14.71 7.71
N ASP A 181 1.24 14.44 6.42
CA ASP A 181 2.41 14.36 5.53
C ASP A 181 3.16 15.70 5.44
N VAL A 182 2.46 16.83 5.37
CA VAL A 182 3.10 18.16 5.42
C VAL A 182 3.82 18.38 6.75
N ARG A 183 3.19 18.01 7.88
CA ARG A 183 3.76 18.14 9.23
C ARG A 183 5.03 17.31 9.37
N ASP A 184 4.96 16.04 8.93
CA ASP A 184 6.01 15.04 9.13
C ASP A 184 7.05 15.07 7.99
N ARG A 185 6.80 15.87 6.96
CA ARG A 185 7.63 16.07 5.77
C ARG A 185 7.77 14.80 4.92
N ASN A 186 6.71 14.01 4.89
CA ASN A 186 6.59 12.85 4.02
C ASN A 186 6.49 13.31 2.56
N VAL A 187 6.97 12.47 1.65
CA VAL A 187 6.83 12.69 0.21
C VAL A 187 5.69 11.83 -0.31
N SER A 188 4.76 12.46 -1.02
CA SER A 188 3.67 11.77 -1.72
C SER A 188 3.53 12.31 -3.13
N VAL A 189 2.86 11.54 -3.99
CA VAL A 189 2.56 12.00 -5.37
C VAL A 189 1.75 13.30 -5.32
N LEU A 190 0.80 13.40 -4.38
CA LEU A 190 -0.02 14.60 -4.19
C LEU A 190 0.83 15.81 -3.80
N LEU A 191 1.67 15.69 -2.77
CA LEU A 191 2.50 16.80 -2.32
C LEU A 191 3.52 17.22 -3.35
N ARG A 192 4.14 16.25 -4.05
CA ARG A 192 5.09 16.59 -5.09
C ARG A 192 4.45 17.31 -6.26
N ASN A 193 3.23 16.92 -6.67
CA ASN A 193 2.48 17.64 -7.70
C ASN A 193 2.10 19.07 -7.29
N THR A 194 1.93 19.31 -5.98
CA THR A 194 1.48 20.59 -5.44
C THR A 194 2.63 21.56 -5.16
N CYS A 195 3.79 21.03 -4.75
CA CYS A 195 4.91 21.81 -4.21
C CYS A 195 6.23 21.47 -4.92
N ASP A 196 6.82 22.48 -5.59
CA ASP A 196 8.13 22.37 -6.27
C ASP A 196 9.32 22.28 -5.32
N VAL A 197 9.13 22.78 -4.11
CA VAL A 197 10.08 22.71 -3.00
C VAL A 197 9.41 21.99 -1.84
N ARG A 198 10.23 21.44 -0.93
CA ARG A 198 9.72 20.75 0.25
C ARG A 198 8.78 21.67 1.05
N PRO A 199 7.54 21.24 1.37
CA PRO A 199 6.55 22.10 2.01
C PRO A 199 7.00 22.53 3.42
N ASP A 200 6.71 23.79 3.78
CA ASP A 200 6.82 24.27 5.16
C ASP A 200 5.49 23.97 5.90
N PRO A 201 5.51 23.26 7.04
CA PRO A 201 4.32 23.04 7.86
C PRO A 201 3.52 24.31 8.22
N ARG A 202 4.17 25.48 8.23
CA ARG A 202 3.52 26.77 8.47
C ARG A 202 2.61 27.22 7.33
N GLU A 203 2.76 26.64 6.13
CA GLU A 203 2.01 26.96 4.93
C GLU A 203 0.89 25.94 4.64
N THR A 204 0.59 25.03 5.58
CA THR A 204 -0.38 23.92 5.40
C THR A 204 -1.71 24.38 4.77
N GLU A 205 -2.31 25.48 5.23
CA GLU A 205 -3.58 25.97 4.65
C GLU A 205 -3.43 26.49 3.22
N ALA A 206 -2.31 27.17 2.91
CA ALA A 206 -2.04 27.65 1.56
C ALA A 206 -1.78 26.49 0.58
N ILE A 207 -1.09 25.45 1.05
CA ILE A 207 -0.87 24.20 0.31
C ILE A 207 -2.22 23.53 0.03
N GLY A 208 -3.08 23.37 1.05
CA GLY A 208 -4.41 22.80 0.87
C GLY A 208 -5.24 23.56 -0.15
N LEU A 209 -5.31 24.89 -0.04
CA LEU A 209 -6.00 25.72 -1.03
C LEU A 209 -5.46 25.50 -2.45
N ARG A 210 -4.14 25.38 -2.61
CA ARG A 210 -3.50 25.08 -3.89
C ARG A 210 -3.92 23.71 -4.42
N MET A 211 -3.84 22.67 -3.60
CA MET A 211 -4.21 21.29 -3.95
C MET A 211 -5.60 21.23 -4.59
N TYR A 212 -6.56 21.86 -3.92
CA TYR A 212 -7.97 21.82 -4.32
C TYR A 212 -8.29 22.78 -5.48
N ARG A 213 -7.74 24.01 -5.50
CA ARG A 213 -8.08 25.01 -6.53
C ARG A 213 -7.38 24.80 -7.86
N GLU A 214 -6.17 24.23 -7.84
CA GLU A 214 -5.36 24.03 -9.04
C GLU A 214 -5.52 22.62 -9.65
N GLY A 215 -6.45 21.81 -9.11
CA GLY A 215 -6.80 20.49 -9.65
C GLY A 215 -5.79 19.39 -9.35
N HIS A 216 -4.89 19.56 -8.37
CA HIS A 216 -3.94 18.51 -7.98
C HIS A 216 -4.64 17.30 -7.36
N VAL A 217 -5.72 17.54 -6.60
CA VAL A 217 -6.60 16.48 -6.08
C VAL A 217 -7.26 15.68 -7.20
N ASP A 218 -7.75 16.35 -8.24
CA ASP A 218 -8.33 15.66 -9.40
C ASP A 218 -7.31 14.78 -10.12
N ARG A 219 -6.06 15.25 -10.24
CA ARG A 219 -4.97 14.48 -10.86
C ARG A 219 -4.63 13.22 -10.06
N VAL A 220 -4.51 13.32 -8.73
CA VAL A 220 -4.18 12.15 -7.90
C VAL A 220 -5.32 11.12 -7.90
N LEU A 221 -6.58 11.57 -7.88
CA LEU A 221 -7.74 10.69 -8.00
C LEU A 221 -7.85 10.06 -9.40
N ALA A 222 -7.48 10.79 -10.46
CA ALA A 222 -7.42 10.24 -11.82
C ALA A 222 -6.37 9.12 -11.91
N LEU A 223 -5.17 9.34 -11.34
CA LEU A 223 -4.12 8.33 -11.25
C LEU A 223 -4.59 7.10 -10.47
N ALA A 224 -5.22 7.28 -9.30
CA ALA A 224 -5.81 6.18 -8.53
C ALA A 224 -6.79 5.34 -9.39
N GLY A 225 -7.63 6.04 -10.15
CA GLY A 225 -8.58 5.41 -11.08
C GLY A 225 -7.92 4.70 -12.26
N GLU A 226 -6.77 5.17 -12.74
CA GLU A 226 -5.96 4.52 -13.78
C GLU A 226 -5.31 3.23 -13.28
N LEU A 227 -4.68 3.28 -12.11
CA LEU A 227 -4.07 2.12 -11.45
C LEU A 227 -5.13 1.04 -11.21
N ALA A 228 -6.30 1.41 -10.67
CA ALA A 228 -7.40 0.48 -10.46
C ALA A 228 -7.98 -0.09 -11.77
N ARG A 229 -7.99 0.69 -12.87
CA ARG A 229 -8.37 0.17 -14.21
C ARG A 229 -7.36 -0.85 -14.72
N GLY A 230 -6.06 -0.58 -14.54
CA GLY A 230 -4.99 -1.51 -14.89
C GLY A 230 -5.12 -2.83 -14.13
N ALA A 231 -5.26 -2.76 -12.81
CA ALA A 231 -5.50 -3.93 -11.95
C ALA A 231 -6.72 -4.74 -12.40
N GLN A 232 -7.85 -4.06 -12.70
CA GLN A 232 -9.06 -4.72 -13.16
C GLN A 232 -8.86 -5.43 -14.50
N ALA A 233 -8.21 -4.79 -15.48
CA ALA A 233 -7.98 -5.40 -16.79
C ALA A 233 -7.12 -6.67 -16.70
N ILE A 234 -6.12 -6.67 -15.82
CA ILE A 234 -5.29 -7.85 -15.57
C ILE A 234 -6.13 -8.96 -14.89
N ALA A 235 -6.94 -8.61 -13.89
CA ALA A 235 -7.82 -9.57 -13.21
C ALA A 235 -8.86 -10.18 -14.16
N GLU A 236 -9.43 -9.38 -15.07
CA GLU A 236 -10.35 -9.85 -16.12
C GLU A 236 -9.66 -10.84 -17.07
N ALA A 237 -8.45 -10.50 -17.55
CA ALA A 237 -7.67 -11.38 -18.41
C ALA A 237 -7.27 -12.70 -17.73
N ALA A 238 -7.08 -12.67 -16.41
CA ALA A 238 -6.76 -13.84 -15.59
C ALA A 238 -8.00 -14.63 -15.13
N GLY A 239 -9.23 -14.17 -15.41
CA GLY A 239 -10.47 -14.85 -15.03
C GLY A 239 -10.91 -14.66 -13.57
N GLY A 240 -10.32 -13.70 -12.84
CA GLY A 240 -10.56 -13.45 -11.41
C GLY A 240 -11.85 -12.68 -11.12
N SER A 241 -13.01 -13.31 -11.27
CA SER A 241 -14.31 -12.63 -11.19
C SER A 241 -14.56 -11.87 -9.88
N ARG A 242 -14.14 -12.41 -8.70
CA ARG A 242 -14.33 -11.71 -7.43
C ARG A 242 -13.34 -10.56 -7.24
N LEU A 243 -12.10 -10.70 -7.74
CA LEU A 243 -11.15 -9.59 -7.80
C LEU A 243 -11.69 -8.44 -8.67
N VAL A 244 -12.24 -8.75 -9.83
CA VAL A 244 -12.85 -7.76 -10.72
C VAL A 244 -13.99 -7.03 -10.02
N ALA A 245 -14.91 -7.75 -9.38
CA ALA A 245 -16.03 -7.15 -8.66
C ALA A 245 -15.55 -6.23 -7.51
N LEU A 246 -14.54 -6.67 -6.76
CA LEU A 246 -13.96 -5.91 -5.66
C LEU A 246 -13.27 -4.62 -6.15
N ILE A 247 -12.47 -4.71 -7.20
CA ILE A 247 -11.79 -3.54 -7.78
C ILE A 247 -12.83 -2.58 -8.37
N ALA A 248 -13.88 -3.08 -9.03
CA ALA A 248 -14.97 -2.26 -9.55
C ALA A 248 -15.75 -1.52 -8.43
N GLU A 249 -16.00 -2.18 -7.30
CA GLU A 249 -16.59 -1.56 -6.10
C GLU A 249 -15.71 -0.37 -5.65
N ARG A 250 -14.40 -0.59 -5.55
CA ARG A 250 -13.44 0.45 -5.14
C ARG A 250 -13.37 1.61 -6.12
N ARG A 251 -13.35 1.33 -7.42
CA ARG A 251 -13.44 2.36 -8.46
C ARG A 251 -14.71 3.20 -8.34
N THR A 252 -15.84 2.59 -8.01
CA THR A 252 -17.10 3.32 -7.80
C THR A 252 -16.96 4.30 -6.64
N ARG A 253 -16.33 3.88 -5.53
CA ARG A 253 -16.06 4.76 -4.38
C ARG A 253 -15.10 5.90 -4.73
N LEU A 254 -14.08 5.66 -5.56
CA LEU A 254 -13.19 6.71 -6.07
C LEU A 254 -13.96 7.80 -6.82
N VAL A 255 -14.87 7.40 -7.71
CA VAL A 255 -15.72 8.34 -8.47
C VAL A 255 -16.61 9.14 -7.52
N GLN A 256 -17.29 8.49 -6.58
CA GLN A 256 -18.13 9.16 -5.58
C GLN A 256 -17.34 10.16 -4.74
N ARG A 257 -16.12 9.81 -4.31
CA ARG A 257 -15.25 10.70 -3.53
C ARG A 257 -14.87 11.93 -4.34
N ARG A 258 -14.54 11.76 -5.62
CA ARG A 258 -14.24 12.86 -6.53
C ARG A 258 -15.43 13.81 -6.70
N GLU A 259 -16.63 13.28 -6.90
CA GLU A 259 -17.87 14.06 -7.01
C GLU A 259 -18.19 14.85 -5.73
N GLN A 260 -17.99 14.23 -4.56
CA GLN A 260 -18.15 14.89 -3.26
C GLN A 260 -17.20 16.08 -3.12
N ILE A 261 -15.93 15.91 -3.48
CA ILE A 261 -14.92 16.98 -3.43
C ILE A 261 -15.30 18.10 -4.40
N ALA A 262 -15.66 17.78 -5.64
CA ALA A 262 -16.08 18.77 -6.63
C ALA A 262 -17.30 19.59 -6.14
N THR A 263 -18.28 18.93 -5.54
CA THR A 263 -19.47 19.57 -4.96
C THR A 263 -19.13 20.49 -3.79
N ALA A 264 -18.23 20.06 -2.90
CA ALA A 264 -17.78 20.86 -1.77
C ALA A 264 -17.05 22.13 -2.26
N LEU A 265 -16.19 22.02 -3.27
CA LEU A 265 -15.49 23.16 -3.86
C LEU A 265 -16.43 24.14 -4.58
N ALA A 266 -17.41 23.63 -5.32
CA ALA A 266 -18.41 24.46 -5.98
C ALA A 266 -19.24 25.27 -4.96
N SER A 267 -19.60 24.66 -3.82
CA SER A 267 -20.30 25.34 -2.72
C SER A 267 -19.44 26.46 -2.11
N LEU A 268 -18.14 26.22 -1.91
CA LEU A 268 -17.22 27.23 -1.37
C LEU A 268 -16.98 28.41 -2.31
N ALA A 269 -17.13 28.23 -3.62
CA ALA A 269 -16.99 29.33 -4.60
C ALA A 269 -18.20 30.27 -4.65
N GLN A 270 -19.32 29.89 -4.02
CA GLN A 270 -20.57 30.66 -3.97
C GLN A 270 -20.71 31.49 -2.68
N CYS A 271 -19.86 31.24 -1.67
CA CYS A 271 -19.79 31.98 -0.41
C CYS A 271 -18.75 33.11 -0.48
#